data_AF-A0A6A6B5T2-F1
#
_entry.id   AF-A0A6A6B5T2-F1
#
_cell.length_a   1.000
_cell.length_b   1.000
_cell.length_c   1.000
_cell.angle_alpha   90.00
_cell.angle_beta   90.00
_cell.angle_gamma   90.00
#
_symmetry.space_group_name_H-M   'P 1'
#
loop_
_entity.id
_entity.type
_entity.pdbx_description
1 polymer ?
#
loop_
_entity_poly.entity_id
_entity_poly.type
_entity_poly.pdbx_seq_one_letter_code
_entity_poly.pdbx_strand_id
1 'polypeptide(L)'
;MVPGGQNLYVNTDGQILFTVQHSHSIPSTAYWNYMGWTWTAQPTDEQKAPLANCDTTDERFNCAAPTGYWTFAAPDAAPGVGGAVACPNVADPAKWNAYAITPQFAHTDCINLTGLGTHQYTGENPPVWGYYN
;
A
#
# COMPACT_ATOMS: atom_id res chain seq x y z
N MET A 1 -0.77 -27.53 -12.27
CA MET A 1 -0.83 -26.08 -12.00
C MET A 1 -1.97 -25.87 -11.01
N VAL A 2 -1.67 -25.49 -9.78
CA VAL A 2 -2.73 -25.19 -8.78
C VAL A 2 -2.82 -23.67 -8.71
N PRO A 3 -3.98 -23.06 -9.03
CA PRO A 3 -4.13 -21.62 -8.94
C PRO A 3 -4.22 -21.23 -7.46
N GLY A 4 -3.10 -20.87 -6.87
CA GLY A 4 -3.05 -20.31 -5.52
C GLY A 4 -2.41 -18.93 -5.59
N GLY A 5 -3.24 -17.88 -5.55
CA GLY A 5 -2.79 -16.49 -5.60
C GLY A 5 -2.10 -16.05 -4.31
N GLN A 6 -1.34 -14.95 -4.40
CA GLN A 6 -0.87 -14.22 -3.22
C GLN A 6 -2.02 -13.33 -2.72
N ASN A 7 -2.20 -13.25 -1.41
CA ASN A 7 -3.22 -12.40 -0.80
C ASN A 7 -2.55 -11.27 -0.03
N LEU A 8 -3.00 -10.04 -0.26
CA LEU A 8 -2.68 -8.90 0.60
C LEU A 8 -3.51 -8.98 1.89
N TYR A 9 -2.91 -8.61 3.01
CA TYR A 9 -3.63 -8.43 4.27
C TYR A 9 -2.94 -7.37 5.13
N VAL A 10 -3.67 -6.84 6.11
CA VAL A 10 -3.15 -5.95 7.13
C VAL A 10 -3.19 -6.71 8.46
N ASN A 11 -2.05 -6.89 9.12
CA ASN A 11 -2.05 -7.50 10.45
C ASN A 11 -2.62 -6.51 11.50
N THR A 12 -2.72 -6.92 12.76
CA THR A 12 -3.28 -6.02 13.78
C THR A 12 -2.36 -4.84 14.13
N ASP A 13 -1.05 -4.95 13.98
CA ASP A 13 -0.10 -3.84 14.24
C ASP A 13 0.00 -2.83 13.08
N GLY A 14 -0.66 -3.10 11.96
CA GLY A 14 -0.75 -2.23 10.80
C GLY A 14 0.17 -2.59 9.63
N GLN A 15 1.02 -3.62 9.74
CA GLN A 15 1.83 -4.07 8.60
C GLN A 15 0.96 -4.49 7.42
N ILE A 16 1.27 -3.94 6.24
CA ILE A 16 0.69 -4.37 4.96
C ILE A 16 1.57 -5.51 4.43
N LEU A 17 1.01 -6.71 4.37
CA LEU A 17 1.74 -7.95 4.09
C LEU A 17 1.11 -8.72 2.94
N PHE A 18 1.89 -9.65 2.39
CA PHE A 18 1.44 -10.61 1.39
C PHE A 18 1.66 -12.03 1.91
N THR A 19 0.73 -12.93 1.63
CA THR A 19 0.99 -14.36 1.83
C THR A 19 2.11 -14.80 0.89
N VAL A 20 2.92 -15.78 1.35
CA VAL A 20 3.87 -16.45 0.45
C VAL A 20 3.11 -17.12 -0.70
N GLN A 21 3.79 -17.30 -1.84
CA GLN A 21 3.20 -17.99 -2.98
C GLN A 21 2.61 -19.34 -2.57
N HIS A 22 1.44 -19.66 -3.13
CA HIS A 22 0.69 -20.89 -2.85
C HIS A 22 0.22 -21.05 -1.39
N SER A 23 0.24 -19.99 -0.58
CA SER A 23 -0.35 -19.97 0.77
C SER A 23 -1.55 -19.03 0.86
N HIS A 24 -2.57 -19.49 1.58
CA HIS A 24 -3.73 -18.69 2.02
C HIS A 24 -3.75 -18.53 3.54
N SER A 25 -2.64 -18.85 4.22
CA SER A 25 -2.55 -18.71 5.67
C SER A 25 -2.42 -17.24 6.03
N ILE A 26 -3.52 -16.67 6.49
CA ILE A 26 -3.61 -15.31 7.04
C ILE A 26 -4.04 -15.46 8.51
N PRO A 27 -3.41 -14.75 9.47
CA PRO A 27 -3.85 -14.77 10.86
C PRO A 27 -5.33 -14.38 10.99
N SER A 28 -6.08 -15.08 11.85
CA SER A 28 -7.52 -14.83 12.00
C SER A 28 -7.86 -13.43 12.54
N THR A 29 -6.90 -12.75 13.13
CA THR A 29 -7.02 -11.38 13.65
C THR A 29 -6.67 -10.31 12.61
N ALA A 30 -6.16 -10.70 11.45
CA ALA A 30 -5.78 -9.76 10.39
C ALA A 30 -6.99 -9.33 9.56
N TYR A 31 -6.87 -8.15 8.94
CA TYR A 31 -7.81 -7.64 7.95
C TYR A 31 -7.42 -8.16 6.57
N TRP A 32 -8.33 -8.90 5.95
CA TRP A 32 -8.12 -9.45 4.61
C TRP A 32 -8.17 -8.36 3.54
N ASN A 33 -7.68 -8.64 2.33
CA ASN A 33 -7.72 -7.71 1.19
C ASN A 33 -9.12 -7.13 0.86
N TYR A 34 -10.20 -7.84 1.18
CA TYR A 34 -11.57 -7.37 0.98
C TYR A 34 -12.12 -6.54 2.16
N MET A 35 -11.33 -6.28 3.20
CA MET A 35 -11.73 -5.56 4.40
C MET A 35 -11.04 -4.19 4.48
N GLY A 36 -11.81 -3.15 4.73
CA GLY A 36 -11.30 -1.81 5.04
C GLY A 36 -10.71 -1.01 3.88
N TRP A 37 -10.43 -1.65 2.74
CA TRP A 37 -9.86 -0.97 1.56
C TRP A 37 -10.94 -0.31 0.70
N THR A 38 -10.72 0.96 0.37
CA THR A 38 -11.54 1.73 -0.57
C THR A 38 -10.66 2.34 -1.65
N TRP A 39 -11.04 2.16 -2.92
CA TRP A 39 -10.39 2.83 -4.03
C TRP A 39 -11.12 4.12 -4.38
N THR A 40 -10.36 5.20 -4.50
CA THR A 40 -10.87 6.51 -4.93
C THR A 40 -10.16 6.94 -6.21
N ALA A 41 -10.92 7.13 -7.29
CA ALA A 41 -10.40 7.66 -8.54
C ALA A 41 -9.90 9.10 -8.38
N GLN A 42 -8.80 9.44 -9.04
CA GLN A 42 -8.40 10.83 -9.23
C GLN A 42 -9.17 11.43 -10.43
N PRO A 43 -9.60 12.71 -10.36
CA PRO A 43 -10.20 13.40 -11.50
C PRO A 43 -9.26 13.41 -12.72
N THR A 44 -9.81 13.27 -13.93
CA THR A 44 -9.06 13.00 -15.15
C THR A 44 -8.26 14.18 -15.71
N ASP A 45 -8.62 15.42 -15.39
CA ASP A 45 -8.21 16.57 -16.22
C ASP A 45 -7.52 17.75 -15.53
N GLU A 46 -7.44 17.84 -14.19
CA GLU A 46 -6.89 19.04 -13.51
C GLU A 46 -5.77 18.80 -12.47
N GLN A 47 -5.44 17.54 -12.14
CA GLN A 47 -4.48 17.23 -11.07
C GLN A 47 -3.25 16.43 -11.53
N LYS A 48 -2.98 16.41 -12.85
CA LYS A 48 -1.76 15.84 -13.46
C LYS A 48 -0.51 16.69 -13.21
N ALA A 49 -0.38 17.31 -12.04
CA ALA A 49 0.93 17.80 -11.64
C ALA A 49 1.80 16.55 -11.45
N PRO A 50 2.94 16.44 -12.17
CA PRO A 50 3.89 15.37 -11.90
C PRO A 50 4.26 15.42 -10.41
N LEU A 51 4.49 14.25 -9.82
CA LEU A 51 4.90 14.15 -8.42
C LEU A 51 6.09 15.09 -8.18
N ALA A 52 5.93 16.04 -7.26
CA ALA A 52 6.98 17.01 -6.97
C ALA A 52 8.24 16.28 -6.50
N ASN A 53 9.40 16.67 -7.05
CA ASN A 53 10.70 16.04 -6.78
C ASN A 53 10.82 14.58 -7.23
N CYS A 54 9.95 14.11 -8.13
CA CYS A 54 10.13 12.80 -8.76
C CYS A 54 11.30 12.85 -9.77
N ASP A 55 12.20 11.89 -9.68
CA ASP A 55 13.34 11.77 -10.58
C ASP A 55 12.86 11.27 -11.95
N THR A 56 12.85 12.16 -12.93
CA THR A 56 12.44 11.86 -14.30
C THR A 56 13.57 11.25 -15.14
N THR A 57 14.78 11.13 -14.60
CA THR A 57 15.96 10.58 -15.30
C THR A 57 16.10 9.07 -15.14
N ASP A 58 15.38 8.47 -14.19
CA ASP A 58 15.38 7.04 -13.92
C ASP A 58 14.02 6.44 -14.25
N GLU A 59 13.98 5.62 -15.30
CA GLU A 59 12.77 4.98 -15.86
C GLU A 59 12.06 4.04 -14.88
N ARG A 60 12.70 3.69 -13.75
CA ARG A 60 12.05 2.93 -12.67
C ARG A 60 11.01 3.76 -11.93
N PHE A 61 11.11 5.09 -11.94
CA PHE A 61 10.13 5.97 -11.32
C PHE A 61 9.03 6.35 -12.30
N ASN A 62 7.78 6.10 -11.93
CA ASN A 62 6.62 6.62 -12.64
C ASN A 62 6.19 7.96 -12.04
N CYS A 63 6.65 9.05 -12.64
CA CYS A 63 6.32 10.41 -12.20
C CYS A 63 4.96 10.92 -12.67
N ALA A 64 4.21 10.13 -13.45
CA ALA A 64 2.86 10.50 -13.86
C ALA A 64 1.92 10.52 -12.65
N ALA A 65 0.90 11.38 -12.66
CA ALA A 65 -0.11 11.34 -11.61
C ALA A 65 -0.83 9.96 -11.58
N PRO A 66 -1.09 9.39 -10.39
CA PRO A 66 -1.81 8.13 -10.28
C PRO A 66 -3.27 8.29 -10.72
N THR A 67 -3.87 7.20 -11.19
CA THR A 67 -5.29 7.15 -11.60
C THR A 67 -6.25 7.14 -10.42
N GLY A 68 -5.76 6.84 -9.23
CA GLY A 68 -6.52 6.75 -7.99
C GLY A 68 -5.66 6.24 -6.85
N TYR A 69 -6.23 6.17 -5.66
CA TYR A 69 -5.56 5.70 -4.46
C TYR A 69 -6.40 4.68 -3.71
N TRP A 70 -5.75 3.69 -3.12
CA TRP A 70 -6.33 2.84 -2.10
C TRP A 70 -6.10 3.44 -0.71
N THR A 71 -7.18 3.60 0.06
CA THR A 71 -7.14 3.98 1.47
C THR A 71 -7.68 2.86 2.33
N PHE A 72 -7.20 2.77 3.56
CA PHE A 72 -7.62 1.76 4.53
C PHE A 72 -8.43 2.39 5.66
N ALA A 73 -9.47 1.72 6.13
CA ALA A 73 -10.15 2.03 7.38
C ALA A 73 -10.43 0.72 8.11
N ALA A 74 -9.93 0.60 9.35
CA ALA A 74 -10.12 -0.62 10.13
C ALA A 74 -11.63 -0.79 10.45
N PRO A 75 -12.28 -1.90 10.00
CA PRO A 75 -13.72 -2.07 10.11
C PRO A 75 -14.24 -2.23 11.54
N ASP A 76 -13.36 -2.58 12.47
CA ASP A 76 -13.62 -2.74 13.91
C ASP A 76 -13.24 -1.50 14.73
N ALA A 77 -12.81 -0.43 14.07
CA ALA A 77 -12.37 0.80 14.73
C ALA A 77 -13.46 1.88 14.74
N ALA A 78 -13.29 2.86 15.63
CA ALA A 78 -14.17 4.03 15.66
C ALA A 78 -14.08 4.82 14.34
N PRO A 79 -15.15 5.53 13.92
CA PRO A 79 -15.13 6.37 12.73
C PRO A 79 -13.93 7.34 12.75
N GLY A 80 -13.16 7.36 11.67
CA GLY A 80 -11.96 8.19 11.54
C GLY A 80 -10.64 7.50 11.93
N VAL A 81 -10.68 6.27 12.47
CA VAL A 81 -9.47 5.46 12.66
C VAL A 81 -9.18 4.67 11.38
N GLY A 82 -8.14 5.09 10.66
CA GLY A 82 -7.77 4.54 9.37
C GLY A 82 -6.76 5.44 8.67
N GLY A 83 -6.35 5.03 7.48
CA GLY A 83 -5.35 5.67 6.66
C GLY A 83 -4.15 4.76 6.44
N ALA A 84 -3.19 5.29 5.69
CA ALA A 84 -1.88 4.67 5.53
C ALA A 84 -0.82 5.69 5.95
N VAL A 85 0.29 5.19 6.48
CA VAL A 85 1.43 6.00 6.91
C VAL A 85 2.71 5.36 6.40
N ALA A 86 3.73 6.17 6.16
CA ALA A 86 5.09 5.67 6.01
C ALA A 86 5.86 5.95 7.30
N CYS A 87 6.47 4.93 7.88
CA CYS A 87 7.28 5.05 9.09
C CYS A 87 8.74 4.69 8.78
N PRO A 88 9.73 5.26 9.49
CA PRO A 88 11.12 4.84 9.38
C PRO A 88 11.27 3.34 9.68
N ASN A 89 12.10 2.66 8.90
CA ASN A 89 12.41 1.26 9.16
C ASN A 89 13.37 1.17 10.36
N VAL A 90 13.02 0.35 11.35
CA VAL A 90 13.78 0.21 12.59
C VAL A 90 15.20 -0.35 12.41
N ALA A 91 15.43 -1.12 11.35
CA ALA A 91 16.73 -1.74 11.06
C ALA A 91 17.58 -0.87 10.12
N ASP A 92 16.95 0.01 9.34
CA ASP A 92 17.62 0.85 8.35
C ASP A 92 16.92 2.21 8.25
N PRO A 93 17.45 3.27 8.88
CA PRO A 93 16.81 4.57 8.89
C PRO A 93 16.76 5.25 7.51
N ALA A 94 17.50 4.74 6.51
CA ALA A 94 17.38 5.20 5.13
C ALA A 94 16.16 4.60 4.40
N LYS A 95 15.48 3.62 5.01
CA LYS A 95 14.30 2.97 4.46
C LYS A 95 13.04 3.37 5.23
N TRP A 96 11.94 3.36 4.51
CA TRP A 96 10.61 3.61 5.04
C TRP A 96 9.73 2.40 4.75
N ASN A 97 8.88 2.05 5.71
CA ASN A 97 7.90 0.98 5.58
C ASN A 97 6.51 1.60 5.54
N ALA A 98 5.64 1.11 4.66
CA ALA A 98 4.24 1.49 4.65
C ALA A 98 3.45 0.64 5.65
N TYR A 99 2.60 1.31 6.42
CA TYR A 99 1.66 0.69 7.36
C TYR A 99 0.26 1.24 7.13
N ALA A 100 -0.75 0.44 7.46
CA ALA A 100 -2.12 0.87 7.62
C ALA A 100 -2.39 1.22 9.08
N ILE A 101 -3.21 2.25 9.33
CA ILE A 101 -3.59 2.61 10.70
C ILE A 101 -4.71 1.68 11.18
N THR A 102 -4.41 0.92 12.22
CA THR A 102 -5.31 0.00 12.92
C THR A 102 -5.49 0.45 14.38
N PRO A 103 -6.43 -0.12 15.15
CA PRO A 103 -6.57 0.19 16.57
C PRO A 103 -5.32 -0.09 17.42
N GLN A 104 -4.46 -1.02 16.98
CA GLN A 104 -3.24 -1.41 17.71
C GLN A 104 -1.98 -0.80 17.09
N PHE A 105 -2.13 0.05 16.07
CA PHE A 105 -1.02 0.74 15.44
C PHE A 105 -0.30 1.64 16.46
N ALA A 106 0.98 1.38 16.66
CA ALA A 106 1.78 2.02 17.72
C ALA A 106 3.09 2.64 17.22
N HIS A 107 3.34 2.66 15.90
CA HIS A 107 4.54 3.28 15.37
C HIS A 107 4.45 4.82 15.46
N THR A 108 5.59 5.45 15.78
CA THR A 108 5.75 6.91 15.87
C THR A 108 6.59 7.45 14.72
N ASP A 109 6.65 8.77 14.60
CA ASP A 109 7.49 9.47 13.61
C ASP A 109 7.14 9.13 12.15
N CYS A 110 5.90 8.71 11.93
CA CYS A 110 5.38 8.37 10.63
C CYS A 110 4.79 9.61 9.92
N ILE A 111 4.87 9.60 8.59
CA ILE A 111 4.21 10.59 7.73
C ILE A 111 2.89 10.03 7.21
N ASN A 112 1.84 10.83 7.25
CA ASN A 112 0.54 10.46 6.69
C ASN A 112 0.63 10.35 5.16
N LEU A 113 0.10 9.26 4.61
CA LEU A 113 -0.05 9.05 3.18
C LEU A 113 -1.50 9.32 2.79
N THR A 114 -1.70 10.00 1.66
CA THR A 114 -3.03 10.13 1.05
C THR A 114 -3.63 8.75 0.72
N GLY A 115 -2.79 7.79 0.37
CA GLY A 115 -3.14 6.40 0.08
C GLY A 115 -2.09 5.73 -0.81
N LEU A 116 -2.32 4.47 -1.16
CA LEU A 116 -1.45 3.74 -2.08
C LEU A 116 -1.85 4.07 -3.53
N GLY A 117 -0.99 4.81 -4.21
CA GLY A 117 -1.23 5.27 -5.58
C GLY A 117 -1.26 4.13 -6.59
N THR A 118 -2.26 4.15 -7.45
CA THR A 118 -2.38 3.23 -8.59
C THR A 118 -1.90 3.93 -9.84
N HIS A 119 -0.91 3.36 -10.52
CA HIS A 119 -0.48 3.82 -11.84
C HIS A 119 -0.83 2.74 -12.87
N GLN A 120 -1.21 3.16 -14.07
CA GLN A 120 -1.10 2.26 -15.21
C GLN A 120 0.38 2.07 -15.49
N TYR A 121 0.86 0.85 -15.28
CA TYR A 121 2.23 0.53 -15.61
C TYR A 121 2.43 0.43 -17.10
N THR A 122 3.48 1.06 -17.58
CA THR A 122 3.84 1.04 -19.00
C THR A 122 5.28 0.58 -19.23
N GLY A 123 6.00 0.12 -18.21
CA GLY A 123 7.37 -0.40 -18.36
C GLY A 123 7.41 -1.87 -18.79
N GLU A 124 8.62 -2.40 -18.99
CA GLU A 124 8.85 -3.76 -19.51
C GLU A 124 8.66 -4.86 -18.44
N ASN A 125 8.66 -4.53 -17.14
CA ASN A 125 8.57 -5.46 -16.01
C ASN A 125 7.39 -5.15 -15.07
N PRO A 126 6.32 -5.96 -15.01
CA PRO A 126 5.05 -5.56 -14.40
C PRO A 126 5.21 -5.04 -12.94
N PRO A 127 4.47 -4.00 -12.47
CA PRO A 127 4.43 -3.68 -11.05
C PRO A 127 3.34 -4.56 -10.48
N VAL A 128 3.68 -5.80 -10.28
CA VAL A 128 2.82 -6.72 -9.59
C VAL A 128 3.49 -6.91 -8.26
N TRP A 129 2.77 -6.54 -7.20
CA TRP A 129 3.07 -7.00 -5.86
C TRP A 129 3.22 -8.53 -5.92
N GLY A 130 4.46 -8.97 -5.99
CA GLY A 130 4.83 -10.35 -6.29
C GLY A 130 6.33 -10.43 -6.51
N TYR A 131 7.02 -11.07 -5.58
CA TYR A 131 8.39 -11.51 -5.79
C TYR A 131 8.35 -12.91 -6.43
N TYR A 132 9.21 -13.12 -7.42
CA TYR A 132 9.45 -14.42 -8.03
C TYR A 132 10.74 -15.00 -7.43
N ASN A 133 10.75 -16.29 -7.08
CA ASN A 133 11.98 -17.02 -6.76
C ASN A 133 12.66 -17.47 -8.05
#